data_AF-S4RNT0-F1
#
_entry.id   AF-S4RNT0-F1
#
_cell.length_a   1.000
_cell.length_b   1.000
_cell.length_c   1.000
_cell.angle_alpha   90.00
_cell.angle_beta   90.00
_cell.angle_gamma   90.00
#
_symmetry.space_group_name_H-M   'P 1'
#
loop_
_entity.id
_entity.type
_entity.pdbx_description
1 polymer ?
#
loop_
_entity_poly.entity_id
_entity_poly.type
_entity_poly.pdbx_seq_one_letter_code
_entity_poly.pdbx_strand_id
1 'polypeptide(L)'
;GERDYGPPIDMWGAGCIMAEMWTRSPIMQGNTEQHQLTLISQLCGSINPEVWAGVDRYELFQKLELPKGQKRKVKERLKAYVKDPYALDLIDRLLCLDPAHRTDSDDALNHDFFWTDPMPSDLKSMLSAHNTSMFEYLAPPRRRGQVPQQGANAGRNPAAIQSEFDRVF
;
A
#
# COMPACT_ATOMS: atom_id res chain seq x y z
N GLY A 1 -26.55 1.10 -18.55
CA GLY A 1 -25.19 0.57 -18.39
C GLY A 1 -24.89 -0.26 -19.60
N GLU A 2 -23.79 0.01 -20.29
CA GLU A 2 -23.24 -0.95 -21.24
C GLU A 2 -22.85 -2.19 -20.43
N ARG A 3 -23.33 -3.37 -20.88
CA ARG A 3 -23.20 -4.62 -20.12
C ARG A 3 -21.92 -5.40 -20.46
N ASP A 4 -21.09 -4.86 -21.35
CA ASP A 4 -19.79 -5.40 -21.68
C ASP A 4 -18.77 -4.98 -20.62
N TYR A 5 -18.82 -5.66 -19.48
CA TYR A 5 -17.75 -5.61 -18.49
C TYR A 5 -16.57 -6.44 -19.01
N GLY A 6 -15.40 -5.80 -19.13
CA GLY A 6 -14.16 -6.47 -19.48
C GLY A 6 -13.12 -6.40 -18.36
N PRO A 7 -11.96 -7.06 -18.55
CA PRO A 7 -10.84 -7.03 -17.61
C PRO A 7 -10.42 -5.64 -17.07
N PRO A 8 -10.57 -4.51 -17.79
CA PRO A 8 -10.22 -3.19 -17.25
C PRO A 8 -10.93 -2.80 -15.96
N ILE A 9 -12.10 -3.35 -15.63
CA ILE A 9 -12.79 -3.06 -14.37
C ILE A 9 -12.03 -3.62 -13.16
N ASP A 10 -11.43 -4.80 -13.31
CA ASP A 10 -10.60 -5.41 -12.26
C ASP A 10 -9.30 -4.63 -12.08
N MET A 11 -8.71 -4.15 -13.18
CA MET A 11 -7.51 -3.30 -13.14
C MET A 11 -7.77 -1.96 -12.43
N TRP A 12 -8.96 -1.39 -12.55
CA TRP A 12 -9.35 -0.21 -11.76
C TRP A 12 -9.37 -0.53 -10.26
N GLY A 13 -9.97 -1.66 -9.88
CA GLY A 13 -9.97 -2.16 -8.50
C GLY A 13 -8.55 -2.37 -7.97
N ALA A 14 -7.67 -2.97 -8.77
CA ALA A 14 -6.25 -3.14 -8.44
C ALA A 14 -5.56 -1.78 -8.20
N GLY A 15 -5.86 -0.75 -8.98
CA GLY A 15 -5.36 0.61 -8.76
C GLY A 15 -5.79 1.21 -7.42
N CYS A 16 -7.06 1.03 -7.05
CA CYS A 16 -7.56 1.46 -5.75
C CYS A 16 -6.85 0.74 -4.60
N ILE A 17 -6.76 -0.60 -4.66
CA ILE A 17 -6.09 -1.42 -3.64
C ILE A 17 -4.60 -1.07 -3.54
N MET A 18 -3.93 -0.89 -4.68
CA MET A 18 -2.52 -0.52 -4.69
C MET A 18 -2.29 0.81 -3.98
N ALA A 19 -3.14 1.82 -4.18
CA ALA A 19 -3.05 3.07 -3.43
C ALA A 19 -3.32 2.88 -1.92
N GLU A 20 -4.26 2.00 -1.56
CA GLU A 20 -4.61 1.68 -0.17
C GLU A 20 -3.46 1.06 0.63
N MET A 21 -2.52 0.37 -0.03
CA MET A 21 -1.33 -0.17 0.63
C MET A 21 -0.53 0.92 1.36
N TRP A 22 -0.55 2.17 0.86
CA TRP A 22 0.10 3.31 1.52
C TRP A 22 -0.87 4.19 2.31
N THR A 23 -2.09 4.44 1.82
CA THR A 23 -3.04 5.33 2.52
C THR A 23 -3.71 4.68 3.72
N ARG A 24 -3.66 3.34 3.82
CA ARG A 24 -4.31 2.51 4.86
C ARG A 24 -5.82 2.66 4.96
N SER A 25 -6.44 3.34 4.00
CA SER A 25 -7.90 3.52 3.91
C SER A 25 -8.30 3.77 2.46
N PRO A 26 -9.55 3.39 2.06
CA PRO A 26 -10.00 3.55 0.70
C PRO A 26 -9.91 4.99 0.20
N ILE A 27 -9.33 5.17 -0.99
CA ILE A 27 -8.98 6.51 -1.52
C ILE A 27 -10.19 7.30 -2.05
N MET A 28 -11.31 6.61 -2.33
CA MET A 28 -12.55 7.21 -2.86
C MET A 28 -13.77 6.51 -2.22
N GLN A 29 -14.31 7.11 -1.16
CA GLN A 29 -15.41 6.56 -0.36
C GLN A 29 -16.72 7.30 -0.64
N GLY A 30 -17.34 7.01 -1.79
CA GLY A 30 -18.63 7.56 -2.17
C GLY A 30 -19.79 6.84 -1.48
N ASN A 31 -20.73 7.61 -0.95
CA ASN A 31 -21.93 7.08 -0.28
C ASN A 31 -23.09 6.80 -1.26
N THR A 32 -22.96 7.27 -2.50
CA THR A 32 -23.90 7.06 -3.61
C THR A 32 -23.10 6.97 -4.92
N GLU A 33 -23.70 6.43 -5.99
CA GLU A 33 -23.03 6.37 -7.30
C GLU A 33 -22.61 7.75 -7.81
N GLN A 34 -23.49 8.76 -7.66
CA GLN A 34 -23.22 10.14 -8.02
C GLN A 34 -22.06 10.74 -7.20
N HIS A 35 -22.02 10.47 -5.89
CA HIS A 35 -20.91 10.90 -5.04
C HIS A 35 -19.61 10.18 -5.43
N GLN A 36 -19.65 8.88 -5.73
CA GLN A 36 -18.48 8.13 -6.20
C GLN A 36 -17.91 8.73 -7.49
N LEU A 37 -18.75 9.03 -8.48
CA LEU A 37 -18.32 9.67 -9.73
C LEU A 37 -17.74 11.08 -9.51
N THR A 38 -18.27 11.81 -8.53
CA THR A 38 -17.73 13.11 -8.12
C THR A 38 -16.32 12.95 -7.55
N LEU A 39 -16.09 11.99 -6.65
CA LEU A 39 -14.76 11.72 -6.08
C LEU A 39 -13.76 11.26 -7.16
N ILE A 40 -14.20 10.38 -8.06
CA ILE A 40 -13.41 9.96 -9.22
C ILE A 40 -12.99 11.18 -10.04
N SER A 41 -13.93 12.08 -10.35
CA SER A 41 -13.63 13.28 -11.14
C SER A 41 -12.66 14.24 -10.43
N GLN A 42 -12.77 14.37 -9.11
CA GLN A 42 -11.89 15.22 -8.30
C GLN A 42 -10.45 14.70 -8.22
N LEU A 43 -10.26 13.37 -8.30
CA LEU A 43 -8.95 12.72 -8.22
C LEU A 43 -8.33 12.50 -9.61
N CYS A 44 -9.10 11.92 -10.53
CA CYS A 44 -8.64 11.44 -11.84
C CYS A 44 -8.77 12.50 -12.95
N GLY A 45 -9.47 13.61 -12.67
CA GLY A 45 -9.80 14.65 -13.65
C GLY A 45 -11.24 14.53 -14.15
N SER A 46 -11.75 15.59 -14.79
CA SER A 46 -13.12 15.60 -15.30
C SER A 46 -13.33 14.53 -16.37
N ILE A 47 -14.39 13.73 -16.23
CA ILE A 47 -14.82 12.79 -17.26
C ILE A 47 -15.41 13.59 -18.42
N ASN A 48 -14.73 13.56 -19.57
CA ASN A 48 -15.15 14.26 -20.78
C ASN A 48 -14.64 13.52 -22.05
N PRO A 49 -15.16 13.86 -23.24
CA PRO A 49 -14.76 13.19 -24.48
C PRO A 49 -13.29 13.37 -24.89
N GLU A 50 -12.57 14.35 -24.32
CA GLU A 50 -11.14 14.57 -24.61
C GLU A 50 -10.28 13.52 -23.90
N VAL A 51 -10.64 13.11 -22.68
CA VAL A 51 -9.91 12.10 -21.89
C VAL A 51 -10.48 10.70 -22.02
N TRP A 52 -11.75 10.57 -22.39
CA TRP A 52 -12.43 9.29 -22.62
C TRP A 52 -13.31 9.39 -23.87
N ALA A 53 -12.74 8.95 -24.99
CA ALA A 53 -13.40 9.05 -26.29
C ALA A 53 -14.70 8.23 -26.31
N GLY A 54 -15.79 8.86 -26.73
CA GLY A 54 -17.11 8.22 -26.82
C GLY A 54 -17.89 8.12 -25.52
N VAL A 55 -17.40 8.68 -24.41
CA VAL A 55 -18.11 8.67 -23.12
C VAL A 55 -19.47 9.40 -23.18
N ASP A 56 -19.62 10.34 -24.11
CA ASP A 56 -20.83 11.10 -24.39
C ASP A 56 -21.96 10.25 -25.02
N ARG A 57 -21.62 9.08 -25.55
CA ARG A 57 -22.59 8.11 -26.10
C ARG A 57 -23.36 7.37 -25.00
N TYR A 58 -22.87 7.37 -23.76
CA TYR A 58 -23.56 6.75 -22.65
C TYR A 58 -24.78 7.58 -22.24
N GLU A 59 -25.96 6.97 -22.25
CA GLU A 59 -27.20 7.64 -21.83
C GLU A 59 -27.13 8.21 -20.41
N LEU A 60 -26.42 7.54 -19.50
CA LEU A 60 -26.23 8.03 -18.13
C LEU A 60 -25.34 9.28 -18.11
N PHE A 61 -24.33 9.40 -18.97
CA PHE A 61 -23.44 10.56 -18.98
C PHE A 61 -24.21 11.87 -19.15
N GLN A 62 -25.25 11.87 -19.98
CA GLN A 62 -26.10 13.04 -20.22
C GLN A 62 -27.02 13.38 -19.03
N LYS A 63 -27.29 12.42 -18.15
CA LYS A 63 -28.18 12.56 -16.99
C LYS A 63 -27.43 12.86 -15.68
N LEU A 64 -26.12 12.63 -15.65
CA LEU A 64 -25.27 12.78 -14.47
C LEU A 64 -24.72 14.22 -14.37
N GLU A 65 -24.72 14.76 -13.16
CA GLU A 65 -24.09 16.06 -12.88
C GLU A 65 -22.61 15.87 -12.52
N LEU A 66 -21.73 15.80 -13.52
CA LEU A 66 -20.31 15.58 -13.29
C LEU A 66 -19.54 16.90 -13.07
N PRO A 67 -18.60 16.96 -12.10
CA PRO A 67 -17.73 18.12 -11.92
C PRO A 67 -16.90 18.43 -13.17
N LYS A 68 -16.99 19.68 -13.64
CA LYS A 68 -16.22 20.19 -14.79
C LYS A 68 -14.94 20.90 -14.32
N GLY A 69 -13.96 21.01 -15.22
CA GLY A 69 -12.70 21.72 -14.96
C GLY A 69 -11.78 21.07 -13.93
N GLN A 70 -12.01 19.81 -13.56
CA GLN A 70 -11.14 19.09 -12.64
C GLN A 70 -9.89 18.63 -13.39
N LYS A 71 -8.72 19.03 -12.88
CA LYS A 71 -7.44 18.51 -13.34
C LYS A 71 -7.16 17.16 -12.68
N ARG A 72 -6.43 16.29 -13.38
CA ARG A 72 -5.93 15.03 -12.82
C ARG A 72 -4.93 15.32 -11.70
N LYS A 73 -5.15 14.70 -10.54
CA LYS A 73 -4.38 14.92 -9.29
C LYS A 73 -3.95 13.62 -8.60
N VAL A 74 -4.04 12.47 -9.27
CA VAL A 74 -3.69 11.15 -8.70
C VAL A 74 -2.30 11.18 -8.06
N LYS A 75 -1.26 11.48 -8.84
CA LYS A 75 0.12 11.57 -8.34
C LYS A 75 0.28 12.64 -7.27
N GLU A 76 -0.30 13.83 -7.46
CA GLU A 76 -0.22 14.95 -6.51
C GLU A 76 -0.77 14.56 -5.12
N ARG A 77 -1.97 13.97 -5.08
CA ARG A 77 -2.62 13.54 -3.84
C ARG A 77 -1.88 12.39 -3.16
N LEU A 78 -1.38 11.43 -3.94
CA LEU A 78 -0.70 10.26 -3.40
C LEU A 78 0.76 10.53 -3.01
N LYS A 79 1.40 11.60 -3.51
CA LYS A 79 2.80 11.96 -3.20
C LYS A 79 3.07 12.16 -1.70
N ALA A 80 2.04 12.49 -0.92
CA ALA A 80 2.15 12.57 0.54
C ALA A 80 2.45 11.21 1.17
N TYR A 81 1.91 10.13 0.60
CA TYR A 81 1.95 8.75 1.13
C TYR A 81 2.98 7.87 0.41
N VAL A 82 2.99 7.93 -0.93
CA VAL A 82 3.85 7.13 -1.81
C VAL A 82 5.04 7.99 -2.21
N LYS A 83 6.26 7.58 -1.84
CA LYS A 83 7.50 8.29 -2.19
C LYS A 83 8.17 7.72 -3.44
N ASP A 84 7.92 6.45 -3.73
CA ASP A 84 8.43 5.77 -4.91
C ASP A 84 7.75 6.33 -6.18
N PRO A 85 8.53 6.88 -7.14
CA PRO A 85 7.98 7.42 -8.38
C PRO A 85 7.37 6.34 -9.29
N TYR A 86 7.90 5.12 -9.31
CA TYR A 86 7.38 4.02 -10.12
C TYR A 86 6.06 3.49 -9.57
N ALA A 87 5.93 3.41 -8.24
CA ALA A 87 4.66 3.09 -7.60
C ALA A 87 3.58 4.13 -7.95
N LEU A 88 3.93 5.42 -7.90
CA LEU A 88 3.03 6.50 -8.30
C LEU A 88 2.66 6.44 -9.79
N ASP A 89 3.60 6.06 -10.66
CA ASP A 89 3.33 5.91 -12.10
C ASP A 89 2.37 4.76 -12.37
N LEU A 90 2.60 3.59 -11.76
CA LEU A 90 1.75 2.43 -11.94
C LEU A 90 0.32 2.68 -11.45
N ILE A 91 0.16 3.30 -10.26
CA ILE A 91 -1.17 3.68 -9.76
C ILE A 91 -1.86 4.67 -10.73
N ASP A 92 -1.10 5.62 -11.29
CA ASP A 92 -1.65 6.58 -12.25
C ASP A 92 -2.15 5.89 -13.53
N ARG A 93 -1.43 4.89 -14.04
CA ARG A 93 -1.85 4.10 -15.21
C ARG A 93 -3.07 3.21 -14.92
N LEU A 94 -3.14 2.62 -13.73
CA LEU A 94 -4.29 1.80 -13.28
C LEU A 94 -5.57 2.65 -13.08
N LEU A 95 -5.42 3.89 -12.59
CA LEU A 95 -6.53 4.83 -12.39
C LEU A 95 -6.80 5.70 -13.63
N CYS A 96 -6.62 5.15 -14.83
CA CYS A 96 -7.03 5.79 -16.07
C CYS A 96 -8.56 5.75 -16.22
N LEU A 97 -9.18 6.86 -16.63
CA LEU A 97 -10.64 6.95 -16.74
C LEU A 97 -11.17 6.09 -17.88
N ASP A 98 -10.57 6.23 -19.06
CA ASP A 98 -10.92 5.44 -20.24
C ASP A 98 -10.42 3.99 -20.06
N PRO A 99 -11.32 2.99 -20.00
CA PRO A 99 -10.91 1.60 -19.87
C PRO A 99 -10.08 1.09 -21.04
N ALA A 100 -10.20 1.67 -22.24
CA ALA A 100 -9.40 1.27 -23.41
C ALA A 100 -7.93 1.72 -23.31
N HIS A 101 -7.65 2.75 -22.51
CA HIS A 101 -6.31 3.28 -22.26
C HIS A 101 -5.78 2.91 -20.86
N ARG A 102 -6.53 2.12 -20.09
CA ARG A 102 -6.11 1.64 -18.77
C ARG A 102 -5.13 0.49 -18.96
N THR A 103 -4.03 0.51 -18.21
CA THR A 103 -3.04 -0.57 -18.27
C THR A 103 -3.70 -1.91 -17.93
N ASP A 104 -3.41 -2.95 -18.72
CA ASP A 104 -3.82 -4.31 -18.42
C ASP A 104 -2.85 -4.98 -17.42
N SER A 105 -3.14 -6.23 -17.06
CA SER A 105 -2.33 -6.99 -16.11
C SER A 105 -0.94 -7.31 -16.63
N ASP A 106 -0.79 -7.59 -17.92
CA ASP A 106 0.47 -8.01 -18.51
C ASP A 106 1.43 -6.81 -18.58
N ASP A 107 0.95 -5.67 -19.04
CA ASP A 107 1.70 -4.41 -19.04
C ASP A 107 2.02 -3.94 -17.60
N ALA A 108 1.07 -4.10 -16.66
CA ALA A 108 1.30 -3.74 -15.26
C ALA A 108 2.39 -4.60 -14.61
N LEU A 109 2.43 -5.91 -14.87
CA LEU A 109 3.45 -6.82 -14.35
C LEU A 109 4.84 -6.57 -14.95
N ASN A 110 4.89 -6.02 -16.17
CA ASN A 110 6.14 -5.60 -16.83
C ASN A 110 6.56 -4.17 -16.49
N HIS A 111 5.83 -3.47 -15.62
CA HIS A 111 6.14 -2.10 -15.21
C HIS A 111 7.41 -2.03 -14.34
N ASP A 112 8.20 -0.96 -14.49
CA ASP A 112 9.47 -0.73 -13.77
C ASP A 112 9.36 -0.84 -12.24
N PHE A 113 8.16 -0.63 -11.69
CA PHE A 113 7.85 -0.82 -10.27
C PHE A 113 8.21 -2.22 -9.75
N PHE A 114 8.06 -3.26 -10.58
CA PHE A 114 8.39 -4.65 -10.20
C PHE A 114 9.83 -5.05 -10.55
N TRP A 115 10.54 -4.23 -11.32
CA TRP A 115 11.84 -4.54 -11.92
C TRP A 115 12.95 -3.53 -11.58
N THR A 116 12.68 -2.61 -10.66
CA THR A 116 13.66 -1.64 -10.15
C THR A 116 13.88 -1.86 -8.66
N ASP A 117 15.09 -1.60 -8.19
CA ASP A 117 15.41 -1.68 -6.77
C ASP A 117 14.57 -0.69 -5.92
N PRO A 118 14.06 -1.11 -4.76
CA PRO A 118 14.16 -2.45 -4.19
C PRO A 118 13.23 -3.45 -4.89
N MET A 119 13.81 -4.57 -5.33
CA MET A 119 13.05 -5.65 -5.97
C MET A 119 12.02 -6.28 -5.01
N PRO A 120 10.90 -6.84 -5.54
CA PRO A 120 9.90 -7.52 -4.72
C PRO A 120 10.50 -8.59 -3.80
N SER A 121 10.07 -8.59 -2.53
CA SER A 121 10.52 -9.54 -1.51
C SER A 121 9.37 -10.38 -0.97
N ASP A 122 9.70 -11.43 -0.20
CA ASP A 122 8.68 -12.16 0.54
C ASP A 122 8.02 -11.29 1.64
N LEU A 123 6.83 -11.72 2.09
CA LEU A 123 6.06 -11.01 3.11
C LEU A 123 6.42 -11.42 4.54
N LYS A 124 7.46 -12.24 4.78
CA LYS A 124 7.73 -12.82 6.10
C LYS A 124 7.98 -11.74 7.15
N SER A 125 8.75 -10.70 6.80
CA SER A 125 9.02 -9.59 7.71
C SER A 125 7.74 -8.81 8.06
N MET A 126 6.87 -8.56 7.08
CA MET A 126 5.60 -7.86 7.31
C MET A 126 4.68 -8.69 8.21
N LEU A 127 4.55 -10.00 7.92
CA LEU A 127 3.73 -10.91 8.72
C LEU A 127 4.27 -11.12 10.13
N SER A 128 5.59 -11.05 10.33
CA SER A 128 6.21 -11.16 11.66
C SER A 128 5.85 -10.00 12.59
N ALA A 129 5.46 -8.85 12.03
CA ALA A 129 4.97 -7.72 12.81
C ALA A 129 3.50 -7.86 13.24
N HIS A 130 2.80 -8.87 12.72
CA HIS A 130 1.44 -9.14 13.15
C HIS A 130 1.44 -9.89 14.48
N ASN A 131 1.28 -9.13 15.56
CA ASN A 131 1.25 -9.66 16.91
C ASN A 131 -0.08 -10.37 17.21
N THR A 132 -0.02 -11.38 18.07
CA THR A 132 -1.20 -12.17 18.46
C THR A 132 -1.97 -11.55 19.62
N SER A 133 -1.34 -10.62 20.35
CA SER A 133 -1.92 -9.97 21.52
C SER A 133 -1.68 -8.45 21.55
N MET A 134 -2.57 -7.74 22.24
CA MET A 134 -2.44 -6.30 22.50
C MET A 134 -1.15 -5.95 23.27
N PHE A 135 -0.71 -6.85 24.16
CA PHE A 135 0.52 -6.64 24.93
C PHE A 135 1.75 -6.57 24.03
N GLU A 136 1.90 -7.53 23.10
CA GLU A 136 3.01 -7.55 22.15
C GLU A 136 3.04 -6.30 21.26
N TYR A 137 1.88 -5.77 20.87
CA TYR A 137 1.76 -4.56 20.05
C TYR A 137 2.19 -3.28 20.80
N LEU A 138 1.86 -3.18 22.08
CA LEU A 138 2.14 -1.99 22.90
C LEU A 138 3.49 -2.05 23.61
N ALA A 139 4.06 -3.25 23.78
CA ALA A 139 5.32 -3.42 24.49
C ALA A 139 6.48 -2.79 23.68
N PRO A 140 7.27 -1.88 24.29
CA PRO A 140 8.42 -1.30 23.61
C PRO A 140 9.43 -2.41 23.26
N PRO A 141 10.06 -2.34 22.07
CA PRO A 141 11.06 -3.32 21.67
C PRO A 141 12.19 -3.34 22.71
N ARG A 142 12.44 -4.50 23.30
CA ARG A 142 13.57 -4.69 24.22
C ARG A 142 14.85 -4.34 23.47
N ARG A 143 15.59 -3.33 23.95
CA ARG A 143 16.95 -3.06 23.48
C ARG A 143 17.76 -4.35 23.63
N ARG A 144 18.18 -4.97 22.53
CA ARG A 144 19.28 -5.95 22.52
C ARG A 144 20.57 -5.18 22.85
N GLY A 145 20.73 -4.83 24.12
CA GLY A 145 21.91 -4.20 24.67
C GLY A 145 22.73 -5.23 25.43
N GLN A 146 23.92 -5.50 24.90
CA GLN A 146 25.13 -5.98 25.58
C GLN A 146 24.98 -7.19 26.52
N VAL A 147 25.40 -8.36 26.01
CA VAL A 147 25.99 -9.38 26.87
C VAL A 147 27.12 -8.70 27.65
N PRO A 148 27.13 -8.71 29.00
CA PRO A 148 28.27 -8.23 29.75
C PRO A 148 29.46 -9.11 29.37
N GLN A 149 30.45 -8.51 28.71
CA GLN A 149 31.73 -9.14 28.47
C GLN A 149 32.38 -9.35 29.85
N GLN A 150 32.32 -10.58 30.38
CA GLN A 150 33.04 -10.94 31.60
C GLN A 150 34.52 -10.66 31.35
N GLY A 151 35.04 -9.64 32.03
CA GLY A 151 36.44 -9.27 31.97
C GLY A 151 37.30 -10.45 32.42
N ALA A 152 38.18 -10.90 31.54
CA ALA A 152 39.28 -11.78 31.90
C ALA A 152 40.20 -11.00 32.85
N ASN A 153 40.24 -11.39 34.12
CA ASN A 153 41.32 -10.99 35.02
C ASN A 153 41.98 -12.25 35.57
N ALA A 154 43.24 -12.41 35.20
CA ALA A 154 44.08 -13.55 35.51
C ALA A 154 44.57 -13.51 36.96
N GLY A 155 44.52 -14.67 37.62
CA GLY A 155 45.56 -15.15 38.52
C GLY A 155 45.44 -14.81 40.01
N ARG A 156 44.95 -15.80 40.80
CA ARG A 156 45.70 -16.48 41.89
C ARG A 156 44.79 -17.44 42.67
N ASN A 157 45.26 -18.67 42.84
CA ASN A 157 44.74 -19.73 43.73
C ASN A 157 45.89 -20.09 44.70
N PRO A 158 45.72 -20.91 45.78
CA PRO A 158 44.50 -21.59 46.27
C PRO A 158 44.32 -21.60 47.82
N ALA A 159 43.30 -22.33 48.27
CA ALA A 159 43.13 -23.04 49.55
C ALA A 159 42.26 -22.39 50.65
N ALA A 160 41.06 -22.94 50.87
CA ALA A 160 40.69 -23.68 52.09
C ALA A 160 39.21 -24.16 52.08
N ILE A 161 39.07 -25.49 52.17
CA ILE A 161 38.16 -26.28 53.03
C ILE A 161 36.61 -26.15 52.87
N GLN A 162 36.06 -27.26 52.39
CA GLN A 162 34.72 -27.87 52.56
C GLN A 162 33.77 -27.34 53.66
N SER A 163 32.49 -27.21 53.29
CA SER A 163 31.40 -27.91 53.97
C SER A 163 30.14 -27.94 53.09
N GLU A 164 29.64 -29.16 52.83
CA GLU A 164 28.30 -29.47 52.33
C GLU A 164 27.20 -28.70 53.09
N PHE A 165 26.10 -28.35 52.42
CA PHE A 165 24.76 -28.75 52.86
C PHE A 165 23.75 -28.65 51.69
N ASP A 166 22.77 -29.54 51.81
CA ASP A 166 21.91 -30.14 50.80
C ASP A 166 20.61 -29.34 50.53
N ARG A 167 20.04 -29.54 49.34
CA ARG A 167 18.60 -29.60 48.97
C ARG A 167 17.65 -28.37 49.01
N VAL A 168 17.03 -28.20 47.83
CA VAL A 168 15.56 -28.15 47.52
C VAL A 168 14.70 -27.10 48.24
N PHE A 169 14.18 -26.13 47.47
CA PHE A 169 12.78 -26.03 47.02
C PHE A 169 12.71 -25.21 45.72
#